data_AF-A0A4Z9MMP6-F1
#
_entry.id   AF-A0A4Z9MMP6-F1
#
_cell.length_a   1.000
_cell.length_b   1.000
_cell.length_c   1.000
_cell.angle_alpha   90.00
_cell.angle_beta   90.00
_cell.angle_gamma   90.00
#
_symmetry.space_group_name_H-M   'P 1'
#
loop_
_entity.id
_entity.type
_entity.pdbx_description
1 polymer ?
#
loop_
_entity_poly.entity_id
_entity_poly.type
_entity_poly.pdbx_seq_one_letter_code
_entity_poly.pdbx_strand_id
1 'polypeptide(L)'
;MSEINYQALRELAKQATQGEWVAFISPGKYGTYAVHTPGDNHHGDIVDWPGFDEQKNAENNARYIAAFNPEVVQALLDEREAQSKRIAELEANFTELAAENAAMKLFIRGSCYVFDGEQDEISDAYICATDGGMPQTPATDAFLAEVRAQGVEMLAKNHQSIVNALKGDSLFSDDEYRHAAIVSAAVYFAAELRKGGSQ
;
A
#
# COMPACT_ATOMS: atom_id res chain seq x y z
N MET A 1 25.21 -7.24 3.74
CA MET A 1 24.48 -5.97 3.89
C MET A 1 24.29 -5.73 5.38
N SER A 2 24.70 -4.57 5.89
CA SER A 2 24.32 -4.17 7.24
C SER A 2 22.82 -3.94 7.29
N GLU A 3 22.15 -4.48 8.32
CA GLU A 3 20.72 -4.26 8.53
C GLU A 3 20.48 -2.77 8.81
N ILE A 4 19.57 -2.15 8.06
CA ILE A 4 19.23 -0.74 8.25
C ILE A 4 18.33 -0.63 9.48
N ASN A 5 18.74 0.17 10.48
CA ASN A 5 17.90 0.46 11.63
C ASN A 5 16.89 1.57 11.29
N TYR A 6 15.73 1.16 10.77
CA TYR A 6 14.68 2.07 10.36
C TYR A 6 14.08 2.89 11.50
N GLN A 7 14.03 2.33 12.72
CA GLN A 7 13.52 3.08 13.88
C GLN A 7 14.46 4.21 14.25
N ALA A 8 15.77 3.95 14.23
CA ALA A 8 16.78 4.99 14.45
C ALA A 8 16.68 6.09 13.38
N LEU A 9 16.50 5.73 12.10
CA LEU A 9 16.32 6.71 11.02
C LEU A 9 15.05 7.56 11.22
N ARG A 10 13.95 6.93 11.65
CA ARG A 10 12.69 7.64 11.93
C ARG A 10 12.86 8.65 13.06
N GLU A 11 13.54 8.28 14.14
CA GLU A 11 13.79 9.19 15.26
C GLU A 11 14.74 10.33 14.88
N LEU A 12 15.78 10.06 14.07
CA LEU A 12 16.62 11.12 13.51
C LEU A 12 15.82 12.10 12.63
N ALA A 13 14.93 11.59 11.77
CA ALA A 13 14.09 12.43 10.92
C ALA A 13 13.14 13.31 11.76
N LYS A 14 12.51 12.78 12.81
CA LYS A 14 11.65 13.59 13.70
C LYS A 14 12.41 14.71 14.43
N GLN A 15 13.66 14.47 14.79
CA GLN A 15 14.49 15.44 15.52
C GLN A 15 15.10 16.52 14.61
N ALA A 16 15.20 16.25 13.31
CA ALA A 16 15.72 17.21 12.34
C ALA A 16 14.72 18.36 12.08
N THR A 17 15.20 19.43 11.46
CA THR A 17 14.37 20.59 11.07
C THR A 17 13.30 20.14 10.07
N GLN A 18 12.02 20.24 10.46
CA GLN A 18 10.89 19.91 9.59
C GLN A 18 10.66 21.00 8.53
N GLY A 19 9.90 20.68 7.49
CA GLY A 19 9.60 21.58 6.38
C GLY A 19 10.48 21.36 5.14
N GLU A 20 10.25 22.20 4.14
CA GLU A 20 10.97 22.19 2.87
C GLU A 20 12.43 22.58 3.07
N TRP A 21 13.33 21.84 2.42
CA TRP A 21 14.76 22.12 2.36
C TRP A 21 15.12 22.43 0.91
N VAL A 22 15.95 23.45 0.70
CA VAL A 22 16.33 23.94 -0.64
C VAL A 22 17.84 23.97 -0.75
N ALA A 23 18.35 23.62 -1.93
CA ALA A 23 19.77 23.72 -2.24
C ALA A 23 20.13 25.14 -2.70
N PHE A 24 21.10 25.75 -2.03
CA PHE A 24 21.74 27.00 -2.45
C PHE A 24 23.02 26.71 -3.21
N ILE A 25 23.09 27.20 -4.45
CA ILE A 25 24.18 26.91 -5.38
C ILE A 25 24.79 28.23 -5.85
N SER A 26 26.03 28.49 -5.46
CA SER A 26 26.83 29.65 -5.88
C SER A 26 28.16 29.17 -6.47
N PRO A 27 28.27 29.00 -7.80
CA PRO A 27 29.47 28.47 -8.42
C PRO A 27 30.66 29.46 -8.37
N GLY A 28 31.88 28.96 -8.26
CA GLY A 28 33.09 29.78 -8.34
C GLY A 28 34.32 29.12 -7.73
N LYS A 29 35.48 29.81 -7.77
CA LYS A 29 36.74 29.34 -7.12
C LYS A 29 36.58 29.12 -5.60
N TYR A 30 35.62 29.81 -5.00
CA TYR A 30 35.19 29.67 -3.61
C TYR A 30 33.67 29.49 -3.56
N GLY A 31 33.13 28.65 -4.46
CA GLY A 31 31.69 28.45 -4.55
C GLY A 31 31.09 27.88 -3.27
N THR A 32 29.82 28.20 -3.03
CA THR A 32 29.05 27.70 -1.88
C THR A 32 27.96 26.76 -2.39
N TYR A 33 27.87 25.58 -1.78
CA TYR A 33 26.93 24.54 -2.13
C TYR A 33 26.31 24.01 -0.85
N ALA A 34 25.14 24.52 -0.50
CA ALA A 34 24.56 24.36 0.82
C ALA A 34 23.09 23.97 0.79
N VAL A 35 22.57 23.56 1.94
CA VAL A 35 21.13 23.30 2.15
C VAL A 35 20.59 24.26 3.20
N HIS A 36 19.43 24.85 2.94
CA HIS A 36 18.78 25.84 3.81
C HIS A 36 17.25 25.71 3.79
N THR A 37 16.55 26.44 4.66
CA THR A 37 15.08 26.52 4.64
C THR A 37 14.60 27.70 3.80
N PRO A 38 13.47 27.60 3.08
CA PRO A 38 12.87 28.75 2.42
C PRO A 38 12.51 29.83 3.46
N GLY A 39 13.15 31.00 3.38
CA GLY A 39 12.84 32.13 4.25
C GLY A 39 13.69 32.26 5.51
N ASP A 40 14.75 31.45 5.69
CA ASP A 40 15.78 31.88 6.63
C ASP A 40 16.46 33.16 6.09
N ASN A 41 16.40 34.23 6.89
CA ASN A 41 17.17 35.45 6.69
C ASN A 41 18.50 35.39 7.46
N HIS A 42 18.81 34.24 8.05
CA HIS A 42 20.07 34.00 8.73
C HIS A 42 21.08 33.61 7.66
N HIS A 43 22.26 34.23 7.67
CA HIS A 43 23.36 33.90 6.76
C HIS A 43 24.00 32.51 7.05
N GLY A 44 23.23 31.53 7.53
CA GLY A 44 23.72 30.26 8.04
C GLY A 44 23.11 29.07 7.30
N ASP A 45 23.97 28.34 6.61
CA ASP A 45 23.63 27.08 5.95
C ASP A 45 23.33 25.99 7.00
N ILE A 46 22.28 25.19 6.79
CA ILE A 46 21.97 24.00 7.62
C ILE A 46 23.05 22.94 7.41
N VAL A 47 23.52 22.82 6.17
CA VAL A 47 24.64 21.97 5.76
C VAL A 47 25.46 22.77 4.75
N ASP A 48 26.68 23.14 5.13
CA ASP A 48 27.74 23.59 4.23
C ASP A 48 28.79 22.50 4.15
N TRP A 49 28.70 21.66 3.12
CA TRP A 49 29.53 20.47 2.99
C TRP A 49 30.41 20.55 1.73
N PRO A 50 31.75 20.66 1.86
CA PRO A 50 32.65 20.78 0.72
C PRO A 50 32.79 19.49 -0.12
N GLY A 51 32.08 18.41 0.24
CA GLY A 51 32.23 17.10 -0.39
C GLY A 51 33.52 16.38 0.00
N PHE A 52 33.67 15.12 -0.43
CA PHE A 52 34.92 14.36 -0.33
C PHE A 52 35.74 14.36 -1.62
N ASP A 53 35.25 15.07 -2.64
CA ASP A 53 35.66 14.95 -4.04
C ASP A 53 36.14 16.29 -4.63
N GLU A 54 36.68 17.16 -3.78
CA GLU A 54 37.13 18.52 -4.18
C GLU A 54 35.99 19.35 -4.80
N GLN A 55 34.78 19.24 -4.24
CA GLN A 55 33.55 19.92 -4.69
C GLN A 55 33.06 19.56 -6.10
N LYS A 56 33.59 18.53 -6.75
CA LYS A 56 33.18 18.13 -8.12
C LYS A 56 31.68 17.82 -8.22
N ASN A 57 31.09 17.25 -7.17
CA ASN A 57 29.66 16.95 -7.09
C ASN A 57 28.92 17.79 -6.04
N ALA A 58 29.50 18.90 -5.56
CA ALA A 58 28.93 19.66 -4.45
C ALA A 58 27.50 20.14 -4.73
N GLU A 59 27.22 20.60 -5.96
CA GLU A 59 25.86 20.97 -6.36
C GLU A 59 24.88 19.79 -6.28
N ASN A 60 25.26 18.63 -6.83
CA ASN A 60 24.41 17.45 -6.83
C ASN A 60 24.15 16.94 -5.41
N ASN A 61 25.16 17.02 -4.54
CA ASN A 61 25.04 16.61 -3.14
C ASN A 61 24.09 17.52 -2.36
N ALA A 62 24.20 18.85 -2.54
CA ALA A 62 23.29 19.80 -1.92
C ALA A 62 21.84 19.56 -2.37
N ARG A 63 21.63 19.37 -3.69
CA ARG A 63 20.31 19.02 -4.25
C ARG A 63 19.77 17.70 -3.69
N TYR A 64 20.62 16.68 -3.59
CA TYR A 64 20.24 15.37 -3.05
C TYR A 64 19.82 15.48 -1.58
N ILE A 65 20.61 16.12 -0.72
CA ILE A 65 20.30 16.28 0.71
C ILE A 65 19.03 17.11 0.89
N ALA A 66 18.86 18.20 0.14
CA ALA A 66 17.65 19.02 0.19
C ALA A 66 16.39 18.22 -0.23
N ALA A 67 16.50 17.39 -1.27
CA ALA A 67 15.40 16.53 -1.70
C ALA A 67 15.09 15.40 -0.71
N PHE A 68 16.09 14.90 0.02
CA PHE A 68 15.95 13.85 1.03
C PHE A 68 15.77 14.44 2.44
N ASN A 69 14.93 15.47 2.54
CA ASN A 69 14.63 16.13 3.79
C ASN A 69 13.87 15.20 4.78
N PRO A 70 13.72 15.61 6.05
CA PRO A 70 13.09 14.77 7.07
C PRO A 70 11.63 14.37 6.79
N GLU A 71 10.86 15.21 6.10
CA GLU A 71 9.48 14.88 5.72
C GLU A 71 9.45 13.76 4.68
N VAL A 72 10.31 13.85 3.66
CA VAL A 72 10.45 12.82 2.63
C VAL A 72 10.93 11.50 3.22
N VAL A 73 11.91 11.52 4.12
CA VAL A 73 12.39 10.32 4.81
C VAL A 73 11.27 9.65 5.61
N GLN A 74 10.47 10.43 6.35
CA GLN A 74 9.35 9.89 7.12
C GLN A 74 8.30 9.26 6.19
N ALA A 75 7.93 9.92 5.10
CA ALA A 75 6.97 9.41 4.12
C ALA A 75 7.45 8.10 3.47
N LEU A 76 8.73 8.00 3.10
CA LEU A 76 9.31 6.78 2.55
C LEU A 76 9.34 5.64 3.56
N LEU A 77 9.61 5.94 4.84
CA LEU A 77 9.57 4.94 5.91
C LEU A 77 8.14 4.43 6.16
N ASP A 78 7.14 5.31 6.10
CA ASP A 78 5.73 4.96 6.19
C ASP A 78 5.28 4.08 5.03
N GLU A 79 5.66 4.44 3.80
CA GLU A 79 5.36 3.64 2.61
C GLU A 79 5.97 2.24 2.72
N ARG A 80 7.25 2.15 3.13
CA ARG A 80 7.95 0.87 3.29
C ARG A 80 7.27 0.00 4.35
N GLU A 81 6.87 0.58 5.47
CA GLU A 81 6.16 -0.13 6.54
C GLU A 81 4.80 -0.66 6.06
N ALA A 82 4.03 0.17 5.34
CA ALA A 82 2.77 -0.24 4.74
C ALA A 82 2.94 -1.38 3.72
N GLN A 83 3.96 -1.29 2.85
CA GLN A 83 4.30 -2.36 1.90
C GLN A 83 4.70 -3.66 2.61
N SER A 84 5.53 -3.57 3.66
CA SER A 84 5.97 -4.73 4.43
C SER A 84 4.79 -5.45 5.09
N LYS A 85 3.86 -4.68 5.67
CA LYS A 85 2.61 -5.22 6.22
C LYS A 85 1.77 -5.94 5.16
N ARG A 86 1.62 -5.33 3.98
CA ARG A 86 0.86 -5.92 2.88
C ARG A 86 1.48 -7.22 2.36
N ILE A 87 2.81 -7.31 2.30
CA ILE A 87 3.50 -8.55 1.91
C ILE A 87 3.20 -9.66 2.92
N ALA A 88 3.31 -9.39 4.22
CA ALA A 88 3.01 -10.37 5.25
C ALA A 88 1.54 -10.87 5.19
N GLU A 89 0.59 -9.97 4.95
CA GLU A 89 -0.82 -10.33 4.74
C GLU A 89 -1.01 -11.24 3.52
N LEU A 90 -0.34 -10.95 2.40
CA LEU A 90 -0.41 -11.78 1.19
C LEU A 90 0.23 -13.15 1.40
N GLU A 91 1.37 -13.23 2.09
CA GLU A 91 2.04 -14.49 2.41
C GLU A 91 1.16 -15.39 3.29
N ALA A 92 0.46 -14.79 4.27
CA ALA A 92 -0.51 -15.51 5.09
C ALA A 92 -1.66 -16.06 4.23
N ASN A 93 -2.28 -15.22 3.40
CA ASN A 93 -3.38 -15.63 2.52
C ASN A 93 -2.96 -16.74 1.54
N PHE A 94 -1.75 -16.65 0.97
CA PHE A 94 -1.24 -17.69 0.07
C PHE A 94 -1.03 -19.03 0.79
N THR A 95 -0.57 -18.99 2.04
CA THR A 95 -0.39 -20.21 2.84
C THR A 95 -1.74 -20.89 3.10
N GLU A 96 -2.78 -20.12 3.42
CA GLU A 96 -4.13 -20.63 3.62
C GLU A 96 -4.73 -21.20 2.33
N LEU A 97 -4.68 -20.46 1.21
CA LEU A 97 -5.13 -20.95 -0.10
C LEU A 97 -4.37 -22.22 -0.54
N ALA A 98 -3.08 -22.34 -0.23
CA ALA A 98 -2.31 -23.53 -0.53
C ALA A 98 -2.78 -24.74 0.30
N ALA A 99 -3.13 -24.54 1.58
CA ALA A 99 -3.69 -25.58 2.43
C ALA A 99 -5.07 -26.05 1.93
N GLU A 100 -5.95 -25.13 1.53
CA GLU A 100 -7.23 -25.46 0.91
C GLU A 100 -7.07 -26.26 -0.37
N ASN A 101 -6.18 -25.81 -1.26
CA ASN A 101 -5.89 -26.54 -2.49
C ASN A 101 -5.36 -27.96 -2.23
N ALA A 102 -4.57 -28.15 -1.16
CA ALA A 102 -4.13 -29.48 -0.76
C ALA A 102 -5.29 -30.36 -0.26
N ALA A 103 -6.19 -29.80 0.55
CA ALA A 103 -7.39 -30.49 1.03
C ALA A 103 -8.34 -30.87 -0.13
N MET A 104 -8.57 -29.96 -1.06
CA MET A 104 -9.36 -30.22 -2.26
C MET A 104 -8.74 -31.34 -3.12
N LYS A 105 -7.42 -31.33 -3.34
CA LYS A 105 -6.72 -32.41 -4.07
C LYS A 105 -6.87 -33.77 -3.39
N LEU A 106 -6.90 -33.82 -2.06
CA LEU A 106 -7.14 -35.05 -1.32
C LEU A 106 -8.59 -35.53 -1.48
N PHE A 107 -9.56 -34.63 -1.36
CA PHE A 107 -10.97 -34.94 -1.59
C PHE A 107 -11.22 -35.46 -3.02
N ILE A 108 -10.66 -34.79 -4.03
CA ILE A 108 -10.81 -35.22 -5.42
C ILE A 108 -10.26 -36.63 -5.63
N ARG A 109 -9.10 -36.96 -5.06
CA ARG A 109 -8.53 -38.32 -5.18
C ARG A 109 -9.29 -39.39 -4.41
N GLY A 110 -9.83 -39.05 -3.23
CA GLY A 110 -10.40 -40.03 -2.30
C GLY A 110 -11.92 -40.19 -2.40
N SER A 111 -12.64 -39.21 -2.93
CA SER A 111 -14.10 -39.12 -2.80
C SER A 111 -14.82 -38.58 -4.03
N CYS A 112 -14.13 -37.90 -4.96
CA CYS A 112 -14.71 -37.45 -6.22
C CYS A 112 -14.33 -38.44 -7.34
N TYR A 113 -15.27 -39.29 -7.76
CA TYR A 113 -15.03 -40.22 -8.86
C TYR A 113 -15.12 -39.49 -10.19
N VAL A 114 -14.03 -39.45 -10.95
CA VAL A 114 -14.03 -38.98 -12.35
C VAL A 114 -14.32 -40.19 -13.22
N PHE A 115 -15.51 -40.24 -13.82
CA PHE A 115 -15.87 -41.29 -14.78
C PHE A 115 -15.30 -40.96 -16.16
N ASP A 116 -14.45 -41.83 -16.69
CA ASP A 116 -13.81 -41.70 -18.01
C ASP A 116 -14.52 -42.50 -19.12
N GLY A 117 -15.62 -43.21 -18.78
CA GLY A 117 -16.53 -43.81 -19.77
C GLY A 117 -16.38 -45.32 -19.99
N GLU A 118 -15.51 -46.03 -19.27
CA GLU A 118 -15.21 -47.44 -19.57
C GLU A 118 -15.93 -48.50 -18.71
N GLN A 119 -16.85 -48.14 -17.79
CA GLN A 119 -17.56 -49.12 -16.94
C GLN A 119 -19.08 -48.87 -16.84
N ASP A 120 -19.87 -49.95 -16.88
CA ASP A 120 -21.35 -49.95 -16.93
C ASP A 120 -22.06 -49.75 -15.57
N GLU A 121 -21.33 -49.68 -14.45
CA GLU A 121 -21.94 -49.62 -13.10
C GLU A 121 -21.30 -48.53 -12.22
N ILE A 122 -21.70 -47.28 -12.42
CA ILE A 122 -21.70 -46.30 -11.33
C ILE A 122 -23.10 -46.30 -10.74
N SER A 123 -23.19 -46.60 -9.44
CA SER A 123 -24.40 -46.38 -8.63
C SER A 123 -24.94 -44.98 -8.92
N ASP A 124 -26.10 -44.95 -9.54
CA ASP A 124 -26.92 -43.85 -10.02
C ASP A 124 -27.45 -42.90 -8.91
N ALA A 125 -27.01 -43.09 -7.67
CA ALA A 125 -27.25 -42.15 -6.59
C ALA A 125 -26.42 -40.88 -6.79
N TYR A 126 -26.99 -39.91 -7.51
CA TYR A 126 -26.46 -38.55 -7.61
C TYR A 126 -26.53 -37.87 -6.24
N ILE A 127 -25.37 -37.78 -5.56
CA ILE A 127 -25.21 -36.99 -4.33
C ILE A 127 -24.49 -35.70 -4.71
N CYS A 128 -25.03 -34.56 -4.31
CA CYS A 128 -24.37 -33.27 -4.56
C CYS A 128 -23.01 -33.24 -3.83
N ALA A 129 -21.98 -32.64 -4.42
CA ALA A 129 -20.64 -32.56 -3.80
C ALA A 129 -20.67 -31.93 -2.40
N THR A 130 -21.59 -30.99 -2.17
CA THR A 130 -21.82 -30.37 -0.86
C THR A 130 -22.31 -31.39 0.18
N ASP A 131 -23.19 -32.31 -0.23
CA ASP A 131 -23.73 -33.37 0.63
C ASP A 131 -22.77 -34.56 0.73
N GLY A 132 -21.83 -34.66 -0.22
CA GLY A 132 -20.79 -35.69 -0.30
C GLY A 132 -19.52 -35.37 0.51
N GLY A 133 -19.54 -34.37 1.40
CA GLY A 133 -18.42 -34.07 2.29
C GLY A 133 -17.27 -33.30 1.63
N MET A 134 -17.55 -32.49 0.59
CA MET A 134 -16.56 -31.58 0.00
C MET A 134 -15.96 -30.64 1.06
N PRO A 135 -14.62 -30.52 1.14
CA PRO A 135 -13.96 -29.57 2.03
C PRO A 135 -14.45 -28.14 1.77
N GLN A 136 -14.69 -27.40 2.86
CA GLN A 136 -14.98 -25.98 2.77
C GLN A 136 -13.73 -25.21 2.34
N THR A 137 -13.93 -24.06 1.69
CA THR A 137 -12.85 -23.17 1.22
C THR A 137 -12.95 -21.76 1.81
N PRO A 138 -12.98 -21.62 3.15
CA PRO A 138 -13.14 -20.32 3.83
C PRO A 138 -12.06 -19.27 3.50
N ALA A 139 -10.82 -19.65 3.22
CA ALA A 139 -9.75 -18.76 2.79
C ALA A 139 -9.99 -18.25 1.35
N THR A 140 -10.51 -19.11 0.46
CA THR A 140 -10.99 -18.68 -0.86
C THR A 140 -12.16 -17.69 -0.73
N ASP A 141 -13.10 -17.94 0.18
CA ASP A 141 -14.22 -17.03 0.45
C ASP A 141 -13.74 -15.69 1.01
N ALA A 142 -12.79 -15.70 1.96
CA ALA A 142 -12.15 -14.51 2.50
C ALA A 142 -11.39 -13.73 1.43
N PHE A 143 -10.67 -14.42 0.53
CA PHE A 143 -10.00 -13.81 -0.61
C PHE A 143 -11.00 -13.13 -1.56
N LEU A 144 -12.12 -13.78 -1.89
CA LEU A 144 -13.16 -13.18 -2.71
C LEU A 144 -13.81 -11.96 -2.03
N ALA A 145 -14.01 -12.01 -0.72
CA ALA A 145 -14.50 -10.88 0.05
C ALA A 145 -13.53 -9.69 -0.01
N GLU A 146 -12.22 -9.94 0.10
CA GLU A 146 -11.17 -8.92 -0.05
C GLU A 146 -11.12 -8.33 -1.47
N VAL A 147 -11.23 -9.15 -2.52
CA VAL A 147 -11.28 -8.66 -3.91
C VAL A 147 -12.51 -7.78 -4.13
N ARG A 148 -13.68 -8.17 -3.59
CA ARG A 148 -14.90 -7.35 -3.64
C ARG A 148 -14.69 -6.03 -2.87
N ALA A 149 -14.08 -6.08 -1.68
CA ALA A 149 -13.79 -4.89 -0.89
C ALA A 149 -12.87 -3.91 -1.64
N GLN A 150 -11.82 -4.41 -2.31
CA GLN A 150 -10.94 -3.59 -3.15
C GLN A 150 -11.69 -2.92 -4.31
N GLY A 151 -12.61 -3.63 -4.96
CA GLY A 151 -13.46 -3.05 -5.99
C GLY A 151 -14.33 -1.90 -5.48
N VAL A 152 -14.87 -2.02 -4.26
CA VAL A 152 -15.65 -0.97 -3.60
C VAL A 152 -14.76 0.21 -3.20
N GLU A 153 -13.52 -0.05 -2.75
CA GLU A 153 -12.54 1.01 -2.46
C GLU A 153 -12.11 1.76 -3.72
N MET A 154 -12.04 1.10 -4.88
CA MET A 154 -11.81 1.78 -6.16
C MET A 154 -12.94 2.75 -6.49
N LEU A 155 -14.20 2.38 -6.22
CA LEU A 155 -15.34 3.29 -6.34
C LEU A 155 -15.19 4.48 -5.38
N ALA A 156 -14.82 4.24 -4.12
CA ALA A 156 -14.57 5.30 -3.14
C ALA A 156 -13.50 6.28 -3.64
N LYS A 157 -12.37 5.79 -4.15
CA LYS A 157 -11.29 6.62 -4.70
C LYS A 157 -11.74 7.46 -5.91
N ASN A 158 -12.59 6.90 -6.78
CA ASN A 158 -13.15 7.62 -7.90
C ASN A 158 -14.03 8.79 -7.42
N HIS A 159 -14.95 8.54 -6.47
CA HIS A 159 -15.80 9.59 -5.92
C HIS A 159 -15.01 10.63 -5.13
N GLN A 160 -13.95 10.24 -4.43
CA GLN A 160 -13.07 11.18 -3.74
C GLN A 160 -12.34 12.10 -4.72
N SER A 161 -11.93 11.60 -5.88
CA SER A 161 -11.34 12.43 -6.94
C SER A 161 -12.32 13.50 -7.44
N ILE A 162 -13.61 13.18 -7.51
CA ILE A 162 -14.67 14.15 -7.89
C ILE A 162 -14.82 15.23 -6.80
N VAL A 163 -14.92 14.83 -5.53
CA VAL A 163 -14.97 15.78 -4.39
C VAL A 163 -13.78 16.75 -4.45
N ASN A 164 -12.57 16.22 -4.64
CA ASN A 164 -11.36 17.02 -4.73
C ASN A 164 -11.36 17.99 -5.94
N ALA A 165 -12.04 17.64 -7.03
CA ALA A 165 -12.16 18.49 -8.21
C ALA A 165 -13.16 19.64 -8.02
N LEU A 166 -14.19 19.46 -7.21
CA LEU A 166 -15.21 20.47 -6.91
C LEU A 166 -14.71 21.59 -5.99
N LYS A 167 -13.68 21.32 -5.17
CA LYS A 167 -12.92 22.32 -4.38
C LYS A 167 -13.79 23.26 -3.53
N GLY A 168 -14.93 22.82 -3.01
CA GLY A 168 -15.78 23.68 -2.17
C GLY A 168 -16.48 24.81 -2.93
N ASP A 169 -16.66 24.69 -4.24
CA ASP A 169 -17.45 25.64 -5.01
C ASP A 169 -18.91 25.63 -4.53
N SER A 170 -19.36 26.77 -4.01
CA SER A 170 -20.71 26.95 -3.46
C SER A 170 -21.84 26.55 -4.42
N LEU A 171 -21.61 26.64 -5.74
CA LEU A 171 -22.57 26.24 -6.77
C LEU A 171 -22.78 24.72 -6.84
N PHE A 172 -21.82 23.93 -6.37
CA PHE A 172 -21.82 22.46 -6.43
C PHE A 172 -21.79 21.80 -5.05
N SER A 173 -22.08 22.56 -3.98
CA SER A 173 -22.05 22.06 -2.60
C SER A 173 -22.91 20.82 -2.36
N ASP A 174 -24.09 20.75 -2.97
CA ASP A 174 -24.98 19.57 -2.90
C ASP A 174 -24.37 18.33 -3.60
N ASP A 175 -23.69 18.53 -4.74
CA ASP A 175 -23.05 17.44 -5.48
C ASP A 175 -21.79 16.95 -4.75
N GLU A 176 -20.99 17.86 -4.21
CA GLU A 176 -19.83 17.53 -3.36
C GLU A 176 -20.25 16.69 -2.16
N TYR A 177 -21.33 17.08 -1.47
CA TYR A 177 -21.86 16.34 -0.33
C TYR A 177 -22.33 14.93 -0.71
N ARG A 178 -23.03 14.77 -1.85
CA ARG A 178 -23.46 13.46 -2.35
C ARG A 178 -22.28 12.55 -2.66
N HIS A 179 -21.24 13.07 -3.34
CA HIS A 179 -20.05 12.28 -3.64
C HIS A 179 -19.30 11.90 -2.36
N ALA A 180 -19.16 12.80 -1.38
CA ALA A 180 -18.54 12.51 -0.09
C ALA A 180 -19.32 11.44 0.72
N ALA A 181 -20.65 11.47 0.68
CA ALA A 181 -21.48 10.44 1.28
C ALA A 181 -21.25 9.06 0.64
N ILE A 182 -21.11 9.00 -0.68
CA ILE A 182 -20.79 7.76 -1.41
C ILE A 182 -19.41 7.23 -1.01
N VAL A 183 -18.39 8.10 -0.88
CA VAL A 183 -17.06 7.69 -0.39
C VAL A 183 -17.17 7.02 0.97
N SER A 184 -17.86 7.67 1.91
CA SER A 184 -18.02 7.17 3.27
C SER A 184 -18.75 5.82 3.32
N ALA A 185 -19.84 5.68 2.56
CA ALA A 185 -20.60 4.44 2.47
C ALA A 185 -19.78 3.31 1.82
N ALA A 186 -19.03 3.61 0.75
CA ALA A 186 -18.18 2.63 0.08
C ALA A 186 -17.05 2.14 0.99
N VAL A 187 -16.36 3.03 1.71
CA VAL A 187 -15.33 2.65 2.69
C VAL A 187 -15.91 1.76 3.79
N TYR A 188 -17.10 2.09 4.31
CA TYR A 188 -17.77 1.27 5.30
C TYR A 188 -18.13 -0.12 4.75
N PHE A 189 -18.73 -0.20 3.55
CA PHE A 189 -19.14 -1.46 2.94
C PHE A 189 -17.94 -2.36 2.62
N ALA A 190 -16.83 -1.80 2.15
CA ALA A 190 -15.58 -2.53 1.96
C ALA A 190 -15.08 -3.16 3.28
N ALA A 191 -15.20 -2.45 4.40
CA ALA A 191 -14.85 -2.99 5.71
C ALA A 191 -15.79 -4.11 6.17
N GLU A 192 -17.10 -4.02 5.89
CA GLU A 192 -18.06 -5.07 6.21
C GLU A 192 -17.85 -6.35 5.38
N LEU A 193 -17.51 -6.22 4.09
CA LEU A 193 -17.17 -7.37 3.24
C LEU A 193 -16.03 -8.19 3.86
N ARG A 194 -14.98 -7.54 4.37
CA ARG A 194 -13.85 -8.21 5.03
C ARG A 194 -14.22 -8.95 6.32
N LYS A 195 -15.28 -8.53 7.01
CA LYS A 195 -15.77 -9.21 8.23
C LYS A 195 -16.61 -10.46 7.92
N GLY A 196 -16.82 -10.78 6.64
CA GLY A 196 -17.78 -11.80 6.21
C GLY A 196 -19.23 -11.35 6.40
N GLY A 197 -19.48 -10.03 6.37
CA GLY A 197 -20.82 -9.46 6.51
C GLY A 197 -21.81 -10.10 5.54
N SER A 198 -22.95 -10.52 6.09
CA SER A 198 -24.00 -11.30 5.40
C SER A 198 -24.39 -10.67 4.06
N GLN A 199 -24.10 -11.37 2.96
CA GLN A 199 -24.83 -11.21 1.70
C GLN A 199 -26.12 -12.04 1.75
#